data_AF-A0A366WBR4-F1
#
_entry.id   AF-A0A366WBR4-F1
#
_cell.length_a   1.000
_cell.length_b   1.000
_cell.length_c   1.000
_cell.angle_alpha   90.00
_cell.angle_beta   90.00
_cell.angle_gamma   90.00
#
_symmetry.space_group_name_H-M   'P 1'
#
loop_
_entity.id
_entity.type
_entity.pdbx_description
1 polymer ?
#
loop_
_entity_poly.entity_id
_entity_poly.type
_entity_poly.pdbx_seq_one_letter_code
_entity_poly.pdbx_strand_id
1 'polypeptide(L)'
;MQLETNLKNQTPRAQGELNMLNTMQTQANLKQAIKIKFHTNYAINLIDGSNRKKHKIAGLLIFASKFKIVERDSNLQNPYAKYYIKITKKNYAAAEVEIKNTSKYCADIIMKSKKNGVEILVAENNNPIEKSFTFTAPLCYKVALLLSDYDLCIREVQSIYNLGLISDSDYQDKINSMGQCLRSLFHSVESYVSTSVTIEDIQIGNIKALEAKSKMSNVNLFN
;
A
#
# COMPACT_ATOMS: atom_id res chain seq x y z
N MET A 1 -70.60 -13.53 14.51
CA MET A 1 -69.56 -14.43 13.94
C MET A 1 -68.42 -13.53 13.49
N GLN A 2 -67.53 -13.21 14.43
CA GLN A 2 -66.41 -12.29 14.26
C GLN A 2 -65.18 -13.12 13.89
N LEU A 3 -64.61 -12.89 12.71
CA LEU A 3 -63.29 -13.39 12.31
C LEU A 3 -62.61 -12.31 11.47
N GLU A 4 -62.39 -11.15 12.06
CA GLU A 4 -61.38 -10.22 11.57
C GLU A 4 -60.66 -9.61 12.77
N THR A 5 -59.34 -9.77 12.78
CA THR A 5 -58.28 -8.97 13.44
C THR A 5 -57.24 -9.87 14.11
N ASN A 6 -56.36 -10.46 13.30
CA ASN A 6 -55.10 -10.97 13.82
C ASN A 6 -53.97 -10.78 12.80
N LEU A 7 -53.63 -9.52 12.53
CA LEU A 7 -52.47 -9.11 11.72
C LEU A 7 -52.20 -7.63 11.97
N LYS A 8 -51.72 -7.29 13.18
CA LYS A 8 -51.09 -5.99 13.51
C LYS A 8 -50.57 -6.03 14.94
N ASN A 9 -49.54 -6.83 15.17
CA ASN A 9 -48.66 -6.71 16.34
C ASN A 9 -47.30 -7.32 16.01
N GLN A 10 -46.64 -6.79 14.97
CA GLN A 10 -45.18 -6.86 14.90
C GLN A 10 -44.65 -5.79 15.86
N THR A 11 -44.03 -6.25 16.93
CA THR A 11 -43.55 -5.48 18.08
C THR A 11 -42.55 -4.38 17.65
N PRO A 12 -42.63 -3.15 18.22
CA PRO A 12 -41.66 -2.07 17.94
C PRO A 12 -40.18 -2.45 18.14
N ARG A 13 -39.94 -3.47 18.97
CA ARG A 13 -38.61 -4.03 19.28
C ARG A 13 -37.97 -4.73 18.08
N ALA A 14 -38.73 -5.50 17.31
CA ALA A 14 -38.25 -6.20 16.11
C ALA A 14 -37.92 -5.23 14.96
N GLN A 15 -38.70 -4.14 14.84
CA GLN A 15 -38.43 -3.07 13.87
C GLN A 15 -37.16 -2.29 14.26
N GLY A 16 -36.94 -2.06 15.56
CA GLY A 16 -35.72 -1.43 16.08
C GLY A 16 -34.46 -2.28 15.87
N GLU A 17 -34.54 -3.59 16.08
CA GLU A 17 -33.46 -4.53 15.81
C GLU A 17 -33.13 -4.63 14.32
N LEU A 18 -34.14 -4.67 13.45
CA LEU A 18 -33.96 -4.67 11.99
C LEU A 18 -33.32 -3.35 11.50
N ASN A 19 -33.73 -2.21 12.06
CA ASN A 19 -33.15 -0.91 11.73
C ASN A 19 -31.70 -0.79 12.22
N MET A 20 -31.37 -1.34 13.39
CA MET A 20 -29.97 -1.39 13.86
C MET A 20 -29.13 -2.34 13.02
N LEU A 21 -29.64 -3.51 12.63
CA LEU A 21 -28.97 -4.44 11.73
C LEU A 21 -28.70 -3.77 10.37
N ASN A 22 -29.69 -3.08 9.80
CA ASN A 22 -29.56 -2.33 8.55
C ASN A 22 -28.59 -1.16 8.68
N THR A 23 -28.59 -0.45 9.80
CA THR A 23 -27.64 0.66 10.04
C THR A 23 -26.21 0.14 10.17
N MET A 24 -26.01 -0.94 10.94
CA MET A 24 -24.71 -1.62 11.05
C MET A 24 -24.25 -2.18 9.69
N GLN A 25 -25.16 -2.74 8.89
CA GLN A 25 -24.87 -3.25 7.55
C GLN A 25 -24.58 -2.11 6.56
N THR A 26 -25.24 -0.97 6.69
CA THR A 26 -24.99 0.23 5.87
C THR A 26 -23.64 0.85 6.21
N GLN A 27 -23.30 0.95 7.50
CA GLN A 27 -21.98 1.38 7.96
C GLN A 27 -20.88 0.39 7.54
N ALA A 28 -21.13 -0.91 7.59
CA ALA A 28 -20.20 -1.94 7.12
C ALA A 28 -19.99 -1.92 5.59
N ASN A 29 -20.90 -1.29 4.83
CA ASN A 29 -20.82 -1.17 3.38
C ASN A 29 -20.15 0.14 2.90
N LEU A 30 -19.67 1.00 3.80
CA LEU A 30 -18.88 2.18 3.43
C LEU A 30 -17.58 1.75 2.75
N LYS A 31 -17.47 2.04 1.45
CA LYS A 31 -16.25 1.82 0.68
C LYS A 31 -15.51 3.14 0.51
N GLN A 32 -14.34 3.25 1.11
CA GLN A 32 -13.43 4.35 0.85
C GLN A 32 -12.85 4.19 -0.58
N ALA A 33 -12.70 5.31 -1.27
CA ALA A 33 -11.92 5.39 -2.49
C ALA A 33 -11.01 6.61 -2.43
N ILE A 34 -9.88 6.55 -3.14
CA ILE A 34 -9.00 7.68 -3.37
C ILE A 34 -8.75 7.81 -4.87
N LYS A 35 -8.51 9.03 -5.31
CA LYS A 35 -8.24 9.36 -6.70
C LYS A 35 -7.02 10.26 -6.73
N ILE A 36 -5.98 9.86 -7.45
CA ILE A 36 -4.68 10.53 -7.49
C ILE A 36 -4.32 10.80 -8.95
N LYS A 37 -3.79 11.99 -9.22
CA LYS A 37 -3.19 12.37 -10.50
C LYS A 37 -1.69 12.14 -10.43
N PHE A 38 -1.17 11.35 -11.37
CA PHE A 38 0.25 11.05 -11.49
C PHE A 38 0.79 11.70 -12.76
N HIS A 39 1.88 12.44 -12.63
CA HIS A 39 2.50 13.17 -13.73
C HIS A 39 3.66 12.39 -14.35
N THR A 40 4.26 11.44 -13.64
CA THR A 40 5.48 10.75 -14.05
C THR A 40 5.23 9.30 -14.47
N ASN A 41 5.91 8.88 -15.53
CA ASN A 41 5.93 7.45 -15.91
C ASN A 41 6.60 6.58 -14.84
N TYR A 42 7.47 7.16 -14.00
CA TYR A 42 8.08 6.46 -12.87
C TYR A 42 7.03 5.95 -11.89
N ALA A 43 6.12 6.81 -11.43
CA ALA A 43 5.05 6.42 -10.53
C ALA A 43 4.05 5.46 -11.21
N ILE A 44 3.68 5.73 -12.46
CA ILE A 44 2.77 4.86 -13.23
C ILE A 44 3.33 3.45 -13.38
N ASN A 45 4.63 3.32 -13.70
CA ASN A 45 5.27 2.01 -13.82
C ASN A 45 5.33 1.25 -12.47
N LEU A 46 5.42 1.94 -11.34
CA LEU A 46 5.34 1.31 -10.02
C LEU A 46 3.91 0.87 -9.66
N ILE A 47 2.90 1.58 -10.14
CA ILE A 47 1.50 1.19 -9.96
C ILE A 47 1.18 -0.05 -10.79
N ASP A 48 1.47 0.02 -12.09
CA ASP A 48 1.09 -1.00 -13.06
C ASP A 48 2.02 -2.23 -12.96
N GLY A 49 3.26 -2.03 -12.53
CA GLY A 49 4.29 -3.08 -12.51
C GLY A 49 4.74 -3.45 -13.92
N SER A 50 5.43 -4.59 -14.05
CA SER A 50 5.84 -5.14 -15.34
C SER A 50 5.41 -6.60 -15.46
N ASN A 51 4.79 -6.94 -16.60
CA ASN A 51 4.44 -8.32 -16.95
C ASN A 51 5.32 -8.88 -18.07
N ARG A 52 6.54 -8.35 -18.25
CA ARG A 52 7.49 -8.87 -19.23
C ARG A 52 7.90 -10.28 -18.82
N LYS A 53 7.81 -11.26 -19.75
CA LYS A 53 7.99 -12.70 -19.51
C LYS A 53 9.26 -13.09 -18.72
N LYS A 54 10.33 -12.29 -18.77
CA LYS A 54 11.60 -12.55 -18.06
C LYS A 54 11.73 -11.88 -16.69
N HIS A 55 10.97 -10.81 -16.40
CA HIS A 55 11.07 -10.05 -15.16
C HIS A 55 9.69 -9.50 -14.76
N LYS A 56 8.94 -10.30 -14.00
CA LYS A 56 7.69 -9.85 -13.39
C LYS A 56 8.04 -8.96 -12.21
N ILE A 57 7.65 -7.68 -12.29
CA ILE A 57 7.81 -6.73 -11.19
C ILE A 57 6.42 -6.49 -10.61
N ALA A 58 6.22 -6.84 -9.35
CA ALA A 58 4.97 -6.58 -8.65
C ALA A 58 4.75 -5.06 -8.52
N GLY A 59 3.66 -4.56 -9.12
CA GLY A 59 3.19 -3.20 -8.89
C GLY A 59 2.23 -3.11 -7.70
N LEU A 60 1.75 -1.90 -7.41
CA LEU A 60 0.84 -1.61 -6.30
C LEU A 60 -0.37 -2.55 -6.26
N LEU A 61 -1.01 -2.83 -7.39
CA LEU A 61 -2.24 -3.62 -7.43
C LEU A 61 -2.00 -5.10 -7.07
N ILE A 62 -0.87 -5.65 -7.51
CA ILE A 62 -0.45 -7.01 -7.17
C ILE A 62 -0.09 -7.08 -5.69
N PHE A 63 0.69 -6.11 -5.21
CA PHE A 63 1.04 -5.98 -3.80
C PHE A 63 -0.22 -5.92 -2.92
N ALA A 64 -1.15 -5.02 -3.22
CA ALA A 64 -2.36 -4.83 -2.41
C ALA A 64 -3.24 -6.08 -2.36
N SER A 65 -3.35 -6.80 -3.49
CA SER A 65 -4.09 -8.06 -3.57
C SER A 65 -3.47 -9.13 -2.67
N LYS A 66 -2.14 -9.26 -2.66
CA LYS A 66 -1.43 -10.19 -1.77
C LYS A 66 -1.48 -9.74 -0.31
N PHE A 67 -1.25 -8.46 -0.04
CA PHE A 67 -1.22 -7.91 1.32
C PHE A 67 -2.56 -8.08 2.03
N LYS A 68 -3.70 -7.96 1.31
CA LYS A 68 -5.02 -8.28 1.87
C LYS A 68 -5.10 -9.69 2.46
N ILE A 69 -4.48 -10.68 1.81
CA ILE A 69 -4.46 -12.06 2.27
C ILE A 69 -3.57 -12.18 3.52
N VAL A 70 -2.39 -11.56 3.48
CA VAL A 70 -1.47 -11.49 4.64
C VAL A 70 -2.18 -10.88 5.86
N GLU A 71 -2.88 -9.75 5.69
CA GLU A 71 -3.58 -9.07 6.77
C GLU A 71 -4.72 -9.92 7.35
N ARG A 72 -5.51 -10.57 6.48
CA ARG A 72 -6.55 -11.51 6.90
C ARG A 72 -5.96 -12.64 7.75
N ASP A 73 -4.90 -13.29 7.26
CA ASP A 73 -4.31 -14.46 7.93
C ASP A 73 -3.62 -14.05 9.23
N SER A 74 -3.03 -12.85 9.28
CA SER A 74 -2.48 -12.27 10.51
C SER A 74 -3.57 -12.06 11.56
N ASN A 75 -4.77 -11.61 11.16
CA ASN A 75 -5.91 -11.47 12.07
C ASN A 75 -6.41 -12.83 12.60
N LEU A 76 -6.26 -13.89 11.80
CA LEU A 76 -6.49 -15.28 12.20
C LEU A 76 -5.32 -15.90 12.98
N GLN A 77 -4.44 -15.06 13.55
CA GLN A 77 -3.30 -15.46 14.38
C GLN A 77 -2.23 -16.28 13.65
N ASN A 78 -2.15 -16.23 12.32
CA ASN A 78 -1.09 -16.90 11.58
C ASN A 78 0.29 -16.23 11.85
N PRO A 79 1.27 -16.95 12.41
CA PRO A 79 2.57 -16.38 12.80
C PRO A 79 3.42 -15.96 11.60
N TYR A 80 3.37 -16.66 10.48
CA TYR A 80 4.05 -16.25 9.24
C TYR A 80 3.43 -14.96 8.70
N ALA A 81 2.11 -14.87 8.67
CA ALA A 81 1.44 -13.64 8.23
C ALA A 81 1.87 -12.43 9.08
N LYS A 82 1.94 -12.58 10.41
CA LYS A 82 2.45 -11.55 11.33
C LYS A 82 3.88 -11.12 11.00
N TYR A 83 4.76 -12.07 10.68
CA TYR A 83 6.12 -11.78 10.23
C TYR A 83 6.15 -10.92 8.96
N TYR A 84 5.35 -11.28 7.95
CA TYR A 84 5.23 -10.51 6.71
C TYR A 84 4.65 -9.12 6.93
N ILE A 85 3.69 -8.94 7.84
CA ILE A 85 3.22 -7.61 8.25
C ILE A 85 4.37 -6.77 8.83
N LYS A 86 5.20 -7.35 9.71
CA LYS A 86 6.35 -6.65 10.32
C LYS A 86 7.34 -6.19 9.26
N ILE A 87 7.72 -7.07 8.32
CA ILE A 87 8.63 -6.70 7.22
C ILE A 87 8.01 -5.65 6.31
N THR A 88 6.74 -5.80 5.95
CA THR A 88 6.05 -4.81 5.09
C THR A 88 6.07 -3.42 5.74
N LYS A 89 5.77 -3.33 7.04
CA LYS A 89 5.84 -2.06 7.79
C LYS A 89 7.26 -1.48 7.83
N LYS A 90 8.28 -2.32 8.01
CA LYS A 90 9.69 -1.91 7.95
C LYS A 90 10.04 -1.34 6.58
N ASN A 91 9.68 -2.02 5.50
CA ASN A 91 9.96 -1.56 4.14
C ASN A 91 9.18 -0.31 3.78
N TYR A 92 7.95 -0.16 4.29
CA TYR A 92 7.17 1.08 4.15
C TYR A 92 7.89 2.25 4.81
N ALA A 93 8.31 2.10 6.07
CA ALA A 93 9.03 3.15 6.79
C ALA A 93 10.35 3.52 6.09
N ALA A 94 11.07 2.54 5.54
CA ALA A 94 12.29 2.80 4.77
C ALA A 94 12.01 3.62 3.50
N ALA A 95 10.96 3.29 2.74
CA ALA A 95 10.56 4.05 1.55
C ALA A 95 10.10 5.47 1.90
N GLU A 96 9.34 5.63 2.98
CA GLU A 96 8.90 6.93 3.48
C GLU A 96 10.08 7.83 3.86
N VAL A 97 11.08 7.28 4.57
CA VAL A 97 12.32 8.00 4.91
C VAL A 97 13.09 8.40 3.66
N GLU A 98 13.26 7.49 2.69
CA GLU A 98 14.04 7.77 1.48
C GLU A 98 13.41 8.87 0.61
N ILE A 99 12.09 8.81 0.42
CA ILE A 99 11.34 9.84 -0.33
C ILE A 99 11.42 11.17 0.39
N LYS A 100 11.24 11.19 1.73
CA LYS A 100 11.35 12.42 2.52
C LYS A 100 12.74 13.04 2.46
N ASN A 101 13.79 12.22 2.53
CA ASN A 101 15.17 12.69 2.43
C ASN A 101 15.46 13.29 1.05
N THR A 102 14.95 12.67 0.00
CA THR A 102 15.12 13.18 -1.37
C THR A 102 14.34 14.48 -1.60
N SER A 103 13.11 14.58 -1.11
CA SER A 103 12.34 15.82 -1.18
C SER A 103 13.01 16.95 -0.40
N LYS A 104 13.54 16.68 0.80
CA LYS A 104 14.33 17.66 1.56
C LYS A 104 15.56 18.14 0.79
N TYR A 105 16.30 17.22 0.18
CA TYR A 105 17.45 17.55 -0.66
C TYR A 105 17.06 18.49 -1.81
N CYS A 106 15.95 18.23 -2.50
CA CYS A 106 15.44 19.09 -3.57
C CYS A 106 15.02 20.47 -3.03
N ALA A 107 14.30 20.50 -1.90
CA ALA A 107 13.86 21.72 -1.26
C ALA A 107 15.04 22.62 -0.88
N ASP A 108 16.14 22.06 -0.35
CA ASP A 108 17.35 22.81 0.01
C ASP A 108 17.98 23.50 -1.22
N ILE A 109 18.02 22.82 -2.36
CA ILE A 109 18.53 23.38 -3.62
C ILE A 109 17.60 24.48 -4.14
N ILE A 110 16.29 24.24 -4.16
CA ILE A 110 15.28 25.21 -4.59
C ILE A 110 15.33 26.47 -3.73
N MET A 111 15.44 26.31 -2.41
CA MET A 111 15.56 27.44 -1.47
C MET A 111 16.84 28.25 -1.70
N LYS A 112 17.96 27.59 -2.07
CA LYS A 112 19.21 28.29 -2.42
C LYS A 112 19.03 29.15 -3.66
N SER A 113 18.37 28.64 -4.70
CA SER A 113 18.08 29.42 -5.92
C SER A 113 17.16 30.60 -5.62
N LYS A 114 16.15 30.42 -4.76
CA LYS A 114 15.25 31.49 -4.32
C LYS A 114 15.98 32.64 -3.63
N LYS A 115 17.00 32.35 -2.81
CA LYS A 115 17.85 33.38 -2.18
C LYS A 115 18.63 34.21 -3.19
N ASN A 116 18.89 33.68 -4.37
CA ASN A 116 19.55 34.37 -5.48
C ASN A 116 18.54 35.08 -6.40
N GLY A 117 17.27 35.20 -5.99
CA GLY A 117 16.21 35.83 -6.78
C GLY A 117 15.64 34.95 -7.89
N VAL A 118 15.95 33.66 -7.92
CA VAL A 118 15.44 32.71 -8.93
C VAL A 118 14.36 31.82 -8.33
N GLU A 119 13.13 31.96 -8.81
CA GLU A 119 12.03 31.05 -8.45
C GLU A 119 12.04 29.83 -9.36
N ILE A 120 12.21 28.64 -8.78
CA ILE A 120 12.14 27.36 -9.50
C ILE A 120 10.72 26.82 -9.38
N LEU A 121 10.06 26.65 -10.51
CA LEU A 121 8.77 26.00 -10.60
C LEU A 121 8.97 24.50 -10.84
N VAL A 122 8.28 23.66 -10.05
CA VAL A 122 8.32 22.21 -10.22
C VAL A 122 7.63 21.83 -11.52
N ALA A 123 8.30 21.03 -12.35
CA ALA A 123 7.80 20.57 -13.64
C ALA A 123 6.42 19.90 -13.49
N GLU A 124 5.51 20.16 -14.42
CA GLU A 124 4.19 19.52 -14.47
C GLU A 124 4.03 18.80 -15.82
N ASN A 125 3.42 17.62 -15.80
CA ASN A 125 2.93 17.00 -17.03
C ASN A 125 1.57 17.61 -17.40
N ASN A 126 1.43 18.12 -18.63
CA ASN A 126 0.19 18.69 -19.17
C ASN A 126 -0.94 17.66 -19.30
N ASN A 127 -0.62 16.37 -19.35
CA ASN A 127 -1.57 15.27 -19.46
C ASN A 127 -1.33 14.24 -18.33
N PRO A 128 -1.59 14.60 -17.06
CA PRO A 128 -1.41 13.66 -15.95
C PRO A 128 -2.41 12.51 -16.04
N ILE A 129 -1.98 11.33 -15.61
CA ILE A 129 -2.82 10.14 -15.60
C ILE A 129 -3.51 10.04 -14.24
N GLU A 130 -4.83 10.00 -14.25
CA GLU A 130 -5.62 9.79 -13.05
C GLU A 130 -5.84 8.30 -12.79
N LYS A 131 -5.56 7.85 -11.57
CA LYS A 131 -5.85 6.48 -11.11
C LYS A 131 -6.73 6.55 -9.86
N SER A 132 -7.76 5.72 -9.83
CA SER A 132 -8.65 5.57 -8.66
C SER A 132 -8.37 4.24 -7.98
N PHE A 133 -8.31 4.24 -6.66
CA PHE A 133 -8.01 3.07 -5.85
C PHE A 133 -9.05 2.86 -4.76
N THR A 134 -9.40 1.59 -4.56
CA THR A 134 -10.16 1.10 -3.41
C THR A 134 -9.40 -0.08 -2.85
N PHE A 135 -9.06 -0.01 -1.56
CA PHE A 135 -8.36 -1.06 -0.85
C PHE A 135 -9.17 -1.54 0.35
N THR A 136 -9.02 -2.83 0.67
CA THR A 136 -9.54 -3.41 1.92
C THR A 136 -8.57 -3.16 3.08
N ALA A 137 -7.27 -3.16 2.82
CA ALA A 137 -6.23 -3.00 3.83
C ALA A 137 -5.83 -1.52 4.00
N PRO A 138 -5.92 -0.93 5.21
CA PRO A 138 -5.58 0.49 5.44
C PRO A 138 -4.17 0.86 5.00
N LEU A 139 -3.19 -0.03 5.15
CA LEU A 139 -1.81 0.21 4.73
C LEU A 139 -1.72 0.50 3.22
N CYS A 140 -2.55 -0.13 2.39
CA CYS A 140 -2.50 0.07 0.94
C CYS A 140 -2.89 1.51 0.53
N TYR A 141 -3.77 2.18 1.29
CA TYR A 141 -4.04 3.61 1.09
C TYR A 141 -2.81 4.45 1.40
N LYS A 142 -2.09 4.14 2.48
CA LYS A 142 -0.82 4.84 2.81
C LYS A 142 0.23 4.65 1.72
N VAL A 143 0.34 3.44 1.17
CA VAL A 143 1.26 3.16 0.06
C VAL A 143 0.88 3.95 -1.21
N ALA A 144 -0.41 4.10 -1.50
CA ALA A 144 -0.85 4.92 -2.63
C ALA A 144 -0.57 6.41 -2.42
N LEU A 145 -0.72 6.93 -1.20
CA LEU A 145 -0.33 8.30 -0.86
C LEU A 145 1.20 8.48 -0.97
N LEU A 146 1.98 7.52 -0.48
CA LEU A 146 3.44 7.53 -0.63
C LEU A 146 3.89 7.53 -2.10
N LEU A 147 3.14 6.86 -2.99
CA LEU A 147 3.37 6.93 -4.44
C LEU A 147 3.06 8.32 -5.01
N SER A 148 2.09 9.05 -4.45
CA SER A 148 1.83 10.45 -4.80
C SER A 148 3.00 11.34 -4.39
N ASP A 149 3.55 11.13 -3.19
CA ASP A 149 4.73 11.85 -2.71
C ASP A 149 5.97 11.53 -3.57
N TYR A 150 6.13 10.26 -3.94
CA TYR A 150 7.14 9.84 -4.91
C TYR A 150 6.99 10.56 -6.25
N ASP A 151 5.78 10.61 -6.83
CA ASP A 151 5.52 11.30 -8.10
C ASP A 151 5.91 12.78 -8.04
N LEU A 152 5.56 13.46 -6.96
CA LEU A 152 5.98 14.84 -6.71
C LEU A 152 7.51 14.94 -6.63
N CYS A 153 8.15 14.09 -5.83
CA CYS A 153 9.58 14.13 -5.62
C CYS A 153 10.38 13.86 -6.91
N ILE A 154 9.90 12.96 -7.77
CA ILE A 154 10.48 12.75 -9.11
C ILE A 154 10.43 14.04 -9.93
N ARG A 155 9.33 14.79 -9.90
CA ARG A 155 9.21 16.07 -10.61
C ARG A 155 10.18 17.11 -10.03
N GLU A 156 10.33 17.16 -8.71
CA GLU A 156 11.30 18.05 -8.04
C GLU A 156 12.74 17.73 -8.51
N VAL A 157 13.14 16.46 -8.46
CA VAL A 157 14.46 15.98 -8.90
C VAL A 157 14.70 16.28 -10.38
N GLN A 158 13.71 16.04 -11.24
CA GLN A 158 13.79 16.37 -12.68
C GLN A 158 13.91 17.87 -12.92
N SER A 159 13.22 18.70 -12.12
CA SER A 159 13.24 20.16 -12.28
C SER A 159 14.64 20.71 -12.00
N ILE A 160 15.24 20.30 -10.88
CA ILE A 160 16.60 20.75 -10.53
C ILE A 160 17.67 20.17 -11.46
N TYR A 161 17.48 18.95 -11.98
CA TYR A 161 18.37 18.34 -12.97
C TYR A 161 18.33 19.07 -14.31
N ASN A 162 17.13 19.33 -14.85
CA ASN A 162 16.97 20.02 -16.14
C ASN A 162 17.49 21.47 -16.12
N LEU A 163 17.55 22.08 -14.93
CA LEU A 163 18.16 23.40 -14.72
C LEU A 163 19.68 23.34 -14.50
N GLY A 164 20.29 22.16 -14.54
CA GLY A 164 21.73 21.95 -14.35
C GLY A 164 22.22 22.16 -12.92
N LEU A 165 21.34 22.02 -11.92
CA LEU A 165 21.67 22.28 -10.50
C LEU A 165 22.25 21.06 -9.78
N ILE A 166 22.12 19.87 -10.36
CA ILE A 166 22.66 18.61 -9.85
C ILE A 166 23.34 17.82 -10.97
N SER A 167 24.22 16.90 -10.60
CA SER A 167 24.90 16.03 -11.56
C SER A 167 23.98 14.92 -12.10
N ASP A 168 24.37 14.30 -13.21
CA ASP A 168 23.68 13.10 -13.72
C ASP A 168 23.75 11.93 -12.72
N SER A 169 24.88 11.76 -12.03
CA SER A 169 25.00 10.75 -10.96
C SER A 169 24.03 11.02 -9.82
N ASP A 170 23.91 12.27 -9.35
CA ASP A 170 22.96 12.61 -8.28
C ASP A 170 21.52 12.32 -8.73
N TYR A 171 21.18 12.71 -9.96
CA TYR A 171 19.89 12.44 -10.55
C TYR A 171 19.57 10.94 -10.55
N GLN A 172 20.45 10.11 -11.13
CA GLN A 172 20.23 8.66 -11.19
C GLN A 172 20.14 8.03 -9.80
N ASP A 173 21.03 8.42 -8.87
CA ASP A 173 21.05 7.87 -7.53
C ASP A 173 19.73 8.14 -6.78
N LYS A 174 19.21 9.37 -6.86
CA LYS A 174 17.92 9.71 -6.22
C LYS A 174 16.73 8.98 -6.82
N ILE A 175 16.65 8.91 -8.15
CA ILE A 175 15.56 8.19 -8.83
C ILE A 175 15.59 6.70 -8.47
N ASN A 176 16.79 6.10 -8.48
CA ASN A 176 16.99 4.68 -8.24
C ASN A 176 16.77 4.30 -6.78
N SER A 177 17.27 5.07 -5.81
CA SER A 177 17.13 4.78 -4.39
C SER A 177 15.66 4.73 -3.96
N MET A 178 14.90 5.79 -4.28
CA MET A 178 13.47 5.85 -3.99
C MET A 178 12.71 4.71 -4.67
N GLY A 179 12.98 4.48 -5.96
CA GLY A 179 12.33 3.42 -6.72
C GLY A 179 12.65 2.02 -6.17
N GLN A 180 13.87 1.79 -5.69
CA GLN A 180 14.29 0.52 -5.08
C GLN A 180 13.58 0.27 -3.75
N CYS A 181 13.44 1.29 -2.90
CA CYS A 181 12.70 1.16 -1.65
C CYS A 181 11.23 0.79 -1.89
N LEU A 182 10.56 1.43 -2.85
CA LEU A 182 9.17 1.10 -3.20
C LEU A 182 9.03 -0.32 -3.78
N ARG A 183 9.94 -0.74 -4.67
CA ARG A 183 9.94 -2.12 -5.19
C ARG A 183 10.21 -3.14 -4.08
N SER A 184 11.09 -2.83 -3.13
CA SER A 184 11.35 -3.70 -1.97
C SER A 184 10.14 -3.81 -1.05
N LEU A 185 9.38 -2.71 -0.89
CA LEU A 185 8.08 -2.73 -0.22
C LEU A 185 7.10 -3.67 -0.95
N PHE A 186 6.97 -3.57 -2.28
CA PHE A 186 6.04 -4.44 -3.02
C PHE A 186 6.45 -5.91 -2.98
N HIS A 187 7.76 -6.19 -3.05
CA HIS A 187 8.32 -7.53 -2.96
C HIS A 187 8.17 -8.15 -1.55
N SER A 188 7.95 -7.33 -0.51
CA SER A 188 7.94 -7.80 0.88
C SER A 188 6.93 -8.92 1.16
N VAL A 189 5.83 -8.99 0.40
CA VAL A 189 4.79 -10.03 0.53
C VAL A 189 4.80 -11.06 -0.60
N GLU A 190 5.76 -10.98 -1.53
CA GLU A 190 5.71 -11.79 -2.75
C GLU A 190 5.81 -13.29 -2.47
N SER A 191 6.65 -13.68 -1.52
CA SER A 191 6.86 -15.08 -1.14
C SER A 191 5.82 -15.64 -0.16
N TYR A 192 4.87 -14.83 0.31
CA TYR A 192 3.85 -15.30 1.23
C TYR A 192 2.89 -16.29 0.57
N VAL A 193 2.72 -17.45 1.19
CA VAL A 193 1.71 -18.48 0.87
C VAL A 193 0.74 -18.65 2.04
N SER A 194 -0.56 -18.45 1.79
CA SER A 194 -1.59 -18.58 2.82
C SER A 194 -1.66 -20.00 3.41
N THR A 195 -1.71 -20.09 4.74
CA THR A 195 -1.90 -21.33 5.49
C THR A 195 -2.79 -21.07 6.70
N SER A 196 -3.42 -22.11 7.26
CA SER A 196 -4.27 -21.99 8.45
C SER A 196 -3.51 -22.27 9.76
N VAL A 197 -2.18 -22.13 9.77
CA VAL A 197 -1.34 -22.51 10.92
C VAL A 197 -1.45 -21.47 12.03
N THR A 198 -1.54 -21.91 13.28
CA THR A 198 -1.48 -21.05 14.48
C THR A 198 -0.15 -21.22 15.24
N ILE A 199 0.04 -20.45 16.32
CA ILE A 199 1.22 -20.60 17.19
C ILE A 199 1.22 -21.96 17.89
N GLU A 200 0.05 -22.43 18.33
CA GLU A 200 -0.15 -23.71 19.00
C GLU A 200 0.20 -24.88 18.06
N ASP A 201 -0.22 -24.80 16.79
CA ASP A 201 0.13 -25.79 15.76
C ASP A 201 1.67 -25.93 15.64
N ILE A 202 2.39 -24.80 15.67
CA ILE A 202 3.87 -24.77 15.59
C ILE A 202 4.52 -25.35 16.84
N GLN A 203 4.00 -25.05 18.03
CA GLN A 203 4.53 -25.57 19.29
C GLN A 203 4.38 -27.09 19.40
N ILE A 204 3.25 -27.63 18.95
CA ILE A 204 2.96 -29.07 18.97
C ILE A 204 3.63 -29.79 17.79
N GLY A 205 3.97 -29.07 16.71
CA GLY A 205 4.64 -29.63 15.54
C GLY A 205 3.73 -30.51 14.67
N ASN A 206 2.45 -30.15 14.56
CA ASN A 206 1.48 -30.95 13.82
C ASN A 206 1.61 -30.80 12.28
N ILE A 207 0.73 -31.48 11.54
CA ILE A 207 0.74 -31.50 10.07
C ILE A 207 0.65 -30.08 9.48
N LYS A 208 -0.16 -29.19 10.06
CA LYS A 208 -0.29 -27.80 9.59
C LYS A 208 1.03 -27.04 9.75
N ALA A 209 1.74 -27.25 10.85
CA ALA A 209 3.05 -26.64 11.08
C ALA A 209 4.10 -27.13 10.09
N LEU A 210 4.14 -28.44 9.79
CA LEU A 210 5.04 -29.03 8.81
C LEU A 210 4.77 -28.49 7.40
N GLU A 211 3.49 -28.42 7.01
CA GLU A 211 3.07 -27.87 5.72
C GLU A 211 3.45 -26.39 5.59
N ALA A 212 3.17 -25.59 6.62
CA ALA A 212 3.52 -24.18 6.63
C ALA A 212 5.04 -23.96 6.56
N LYS A 213 5.83 -24.76 7.29
CA LYS A 213 7.29 -24.71 7.25
C LYS A 213 7.83 -25.06 5.86
N SER A 214 7.24 -26.03 5.17
CA SER A 214 7.63 -26.40 3.80
C SER A 214 7.35 -25.26 2.81
N LYS A 215 6.17 -24.63 2.91
CA LYS A 215 5.74 -23.53 2.02
C LYS A 215 6.46 -22.21 2.30
N MET A 216 6.90 -21.97 3.54
CA MET A 216 7.52 -20.73 4.00
C MET A 216 8.97 -20.94 4.44
N SER A 217 9.69 -21.82 3.75
CA SER A 217 11.04 -22.26 4.13
C SER A 217 12.08 -21.13 4.20
N ASN A 218 11.82 -20.00 3.54
CA ASN A 218 12.63 -18.79 3.56
C ASN A 218 12.39 -17.87 4.77
N VAL A 219 11.44 -18.20 5.65
CA VAL A 219 11.10 -17.39 6.83
C VAL A 219 11.51 -18.11 8.11
N ASN A 220 12.35 -17.44 8.90
CA ASN A 220 12.63 -17.87 10.27
C ASN A 220 11.79 -17.05 11.25
N LEU A 221 10.85 -17.69 11.93
CA LEU A 221 9.94 -17.06 12.88
C LEU A 221 10.61 -16.73 14.24
N PHE A 222 11.75 -17.35 14.54
CA PHE A 222 12.40 -17.30 15.86
C PHE A 222 13.71 -16.52 15.89
N ASN A 223 13.97 -15.72 14.85
CA ASN A 223 15.11 -14.80 14.78
C ASN A 223 14.68 -13.33 14.87
#